data_AF-A0A7S3FYV5-F1
#
_entry.id   AF-A0A7S3FYV5-F1
#
_cell.length_a   1.000
_cell.length_b   1.000
_cell.length_c   1.000
_cell.angle_alpha   90.00
_cell.angle_beta   90.00
_cell.angle_gamma   90.00
#
_symmetry.space_group_name_H-M   'P 1'
#
loop_
_entity.id
_entity.type
_entity.pdbx_description
1 polymer ?
#
loop_
_entity_poly.entity_id
_entity_poly.type
_entity_poly.pdbx_seq_one_letter_code
_entity_poly.pdbx_strand_id
1 'polypeptide(L)'
;MLNAIFCFLKEFSYSEPLVKWYHSIIFNVFMNSQKQENAVVGIPLQICDVIVEEMNKVDPDAPLEVICAILQPILDSLGLLISGELKERVIEKIFTPLMENNKTEVDGSSTDEEEMEKREKYHRLVDGGKMHPRTQREIEKMLKRKYIFPCFNNLIYAQNYILKLASETDTSKVKEENREALYNLYEFAHQLEPKPSKEDLTFSQIQLINKANSFVTMKMKKRENIRKQKQDAKEILKMKKIAQSQMVQKQAEINKEINESADDSAANAPAADSKKAEESKTKAIHDKKPASPVKQ
;
A
#
# COMPACT_ATOMS: atom_id res chain seq x y z
N MET A 1 -16.35 -20.70 -26.03
CA MET A 1 -15.33 -19.71 -26.43
C MET A 1 -14.47 -19.28 -25.24
N LEU A 2 -15.05 -18.75 -24.15
CA LEU A 2 -14.30 -18.38 -22.94
C LEU A 2 -13.44 -19.51 -22.37
N ASN A 3 -13.97 -20.73 -22.30
CA ASN A 3 -13.19 -21.91 -21.89
C ASN A 3 -11.88 -22.06 -22.67
N ALA A 4 -11.94 -21.98 -24.00
CA ALA A 4 -10.76 -22.10 -24.86
C ALA A 4 -9.76 -20.95 -24.63
N ILE A 5 -10.25 -19.73 -24.36
CA ILE A 5 -9.40 -18.59 -24.00
C ILE A 5 -8.68 -18.87 -22.68
N PHE A 6 -9.38 -19.38 -21.66
CA PHE A 6 -8.74 -19.71 -20.38
C PHE A 6 -7.76 -20.87 -20.50
N CYS A 7 -8.10 -21.92 -21.26
CA CYS A 7 -7.17 -23.02 -21.55
C CYS A 7 -5.90 -22.50 -22.24
N PHE A 8 -6.06 -21.60 -23.20
CA PHE A 8 -4.93 -20.94 -23.87
C PHE A 8 -4.11 -20.08 -22.90
N LEU A 9 -4.74 -19.24 -22.08
CA LEU A 9 -4.02 -18.45 -21.08
C LEU A 9 -3.25 -19.34 -20.08
N LYS A 10 -3.86 -20.45 -19.65
CA LYS A 10 -3.25 -21.42 -18.74
C LYS A 10 -2.07 -22.15 -19.39
N GLU A 11 -2.19 -22.55 -20.66
CA GLU A 11 -1.11 -23.21 -21.41
C GLU A 11 0.17 -22.36 -21.45
N PHE A 12 0.01 -21.04 -21.52
CA PHE A 12 1.11 -20.07 -21.50
C PHE A 12 1.35 -19.45 -20.12
N SER A 13 0.94 -20.12 -19.04
CA SER A 13 1.15 -19.72 -17.65
C SER A 13 0.76 -18.27 -17.35
N TYR A 14 -0.31 -17.78 -17.99
CA TYR A 14 -0.83 -16.43 -17.82
C TYR A 14 0.22 -15.34 -18.07
N SER A 15 1.03 -15.50 -19.12
CA SER A 15 2.04 -14.50 -19.49
C SER A 15 1.44 -13.09 -19.61
N GLU A 16 2.15 -12.09 -19.11
CA GLU A 16 1.69 -10.69 -19.05
C GLU A 16 1.17 -10.15 -20.40
N PRO A 17 1.81 -10.43 -21.56
CA PRO A 17 1.30 -9.97 -22.85
C PRO A 17 -0.08 -10.55 -23.19
N LEU A 18 -0.30 -11.83 -22.87
CA LEU A 18 -1.57 -12.50 -23.15
C LEU A 18 -2.68 -12.04 -22.21
N VAL A 19 -2.35 -11.81 -20.94
CA VAL A 19 -3.29 -11.23 -19.97
C VAL A 19 -3.71 -9.81 -20.41
N LYS A 20 -2.77 -8.98 -20.89
CA LYS A 20 -3.09 -7.66 -21.45
C LYS A 20 -3.95 -7.75 -22.70
N TRP A 21 -3.69 -8.70 -23.58
CA TRP A 21 -4.53 -8.98 -24.75
C TRP A 21 -5.95 -9.37 -24.34
N TYR A 22 -6.08 -10.29 -23.38
CA TYR A 22 -7.37 -10.70 -22.81
C TYR A 22 -8.11 -9.51 -22.18
N HIS A 23 -7.41 -8.70 -21.38
CA HIS A 23 -7.96 -7.50 -20.75
C HIS A 23 -8.56 -6.57 -21.80
N SER A 24 -7.80 -6.26 -22.86
CA SER A 24 -8.25 -5.43 -23.96
C SER A 24 -9.51 -5.99 -24.64
N ILE A 25 -9.57 -7.30 -24.88
CA ILE A 25 -10.75 -7.93 -25.49
C ILE A 25 -11.98 -7.78 -24.61
N ILE A 26 -11.90 -8.25 -23.35
CA ILE A 26 -13.06 -8.25 -22.45
C ILE A 26 -13.51 -6.82 -22.18
N PHE A 27 -12.59 -5.92 -21.85
CA PHE A 27 -12.91 -4.52 -21.60
C PHE A 27 -13.59 -3.87 -22.82
N ASN A 28 -13.08 -4.11 -24.04
CA ASN A 28 -13.70 -3.58 -25.25
C ASN A 28 -15.09 -4.18 -25.51
N VAL A 29 -15.34 -5.45 -25.19
CA VAL A 29 -16.67 -6.05 -25.31
C VAL A 29 -17.67 -5.33 -24.41
N PHE A 30 -17.31 -5.08 -23.15
CA PHE A 30 -18.17 -4.34 -22.22
C PHE A 30 -18.36 -2.89 -22.66
N MET A 31 -17.30 -2.18 -23.03
CA MET A 31 -17.42 -0.76 -23.42
C MET A 31 -18.14 -0.55 -24.76
N ASN A 32 -17.91 -1.41 -25.75
CA ASN A 32 -18.57 -1.29 -27.05
C ASN A 32 -20.07 -1.61 -26.97
N SER A 33 -20.49 -2.43 -26.00
CA SER A 33 -21.91 -2.69 -25.73
C SER A 33 -22.69 -1.47 -25.25
N GLN A 34 -22.02 -0.37 -24.93
CA GLN A 34 -22.64 0.87 -24.43
C GLN A 34 -22.59 2.03 -25.42
N LYS A 35 -21.84 1.90 -26.53
CA LYS A 35 -21.58 3.02 -27.47
C LYS A 35 -22.64 3.18 -28.55
N GLN A 36 -23.54 2.22 -28.73
CA GLN A 36 -24.60 2.29 -29.75
C GLN A 36 -25.97 2.20 -29.08
N GLU A 37 -26.91 3.05 -29.47
CA GLU A 37 -28.32 3.00 -29.00
C GLU A 37 -29.00 1.65 -29.27
N ASN A 38 -28.46 0.86 -30.22
CA ASN A 38 -28.92 -0.50 -30.56
C ASN A 38 -27.87 -1.59 -30.26
N ALA A 39 -26.89 -1.32 -29.39
CA ALA A 39 -25.86 -2.29 -29.05
C ALA A 39 -26.49 -3.52 -28.36
N VAL A 40 -26.13 -4.71 -28.84
CA VAL A 40 -26.57 -5.97 -28.23
C VAL A 40 -25.81 -6.20 -26.93
N VAL A 41 -26.46 -5.94 -25.80
CA VAL A 41 -25.92 -6.19 -24.44
C VAL A 41 -25.83 -7.70 -24.11
N GLY A 42 -26.41 -8.55 -24.98
CA GLY A 42 -26.47 -10.00 -24.77
C GLY A 42 -25.11 -10.69 -24.59
N ILE A 43 -24.07 -10.25 -25.29
CA ILE A 43 -22.73 -10.86 -25.17
C ILE A 43 -22.13 -10.57 -23.78
N PRO A 44 -22.00 -9.31 -23.31
CA PRO A 44 -21.57 -9.02 -21.94
C PRO A 44 -22.37 -9.76 -20.87
N LEU A 45 -23.69 -9.85 -21.01
CA LEU A 45 -24.55 -10.57 -20.07
C LEU A 45 -24.23 -12.07 -20.03
N GLN A 46 -24.06 -12.70 -21.20
CA GLN A 46 -23.64 -14.10 -21.29
C GLN A 46 -22.26 -14.33 -20.68
N ILE A 47 -21.32 -13.40 -20.86
CA ILE A 47 -20.00 -13.46 -20.22
C ILE A 47 -20.17 -13.46 -18.69
N CYS A 48 -21.02 -12.58 -18.14
CA CYS A 48 -21.26 -12.53 -16.70
C CYS A 48 -21.78 -13.85 -16.13
N ASP A 49 -22.62 -14.56 -16.91
CA ASP A 49 -23.24 -15.80 -16.47
C ASP A 49 -22.31 -17.00 -16.43
N VAL A 50 -21.28 -17.02 -17.28
CA VAL A 50 -20.44 -18.21 -17.45
C VAL A 50 -19.00 -18.01 -17.00
N ILE A 51 -18.53 -16.77 -16.82
CA ILE A 51 -17.10 -16.52 -16.62
C ILE A 51 -16.54 -17.21 -15.37
N VAL A 52 -17.21 -17.09 -14.23
CA VAL A 52 -16.75 -17.70 -12.97
C VAL A 52 -16.76 -19.23 -13.08
N GLU A 53 -17.78 -19.79 -13.74
CA GLU A 53 -17.87 -21.22 -14.00
C GLU A 53 -16.72 -21.72 -14.88
N GLU A 54 -16.43 -21.02 -15.97
CA GLU A 54 -15.38 -21.40 -16.90
C GLU A 54 -13.98 -21.21 -16.31
N MET A 55 -13.77 -20.17 -15.49
CA MET A 55 -12.52 -20.01 -14.73
C MET A 55 -12.31 -21.19 -13.78
N ASN A 56 -13.33 -21.54 -12.99
CA ASN A 56 -13.25 -22.62 -12.01
C ASN A 56 -13.07 -24.01 -12.65
N LYS A 57 -13.60 -24.23 -13.86
CA LYS A 57 -13.40 -25.47 -14.62
C LYS A 57 -11.95 -25.63 -15.12
N VAL A 58 -11.34 -24.53 -15.55
CA VAL A 58 -10.02 -24.56 -16.18
C VAL A 58 -8.90 -24.55 -15.15
N ASP A 59 -9.02 -23.71 -14.13
CA ASP A 59 -7.97 -23.52 -13.14
C ASP A 59 -8.51 -23.14 -11.74
N PRO A 60 -9.05 -24.11 -10.99
CA PRO A 60 -9.58 -23.85 -9.65
C PRO A 60 -8.47 -23.43 -8.66
N ASP A 61 -7.25 -23.94 -8.87
CA ASP A 61 -6.08 -23.70 -8.00
C ASP A 61 -5.23 -22.50 -8.48
N ALA A 62 -5.77 -21.65 -9.35
CA ALA A 62 -5.06 -20.47 -9.83
C ALA A 62 -4.68 -19.55 -8.64
N PRO A 63 -3.45 -19.00 -8.63
CA PRO A 63 -3.04 -18.08 -7.57
C PRO A 63 -3.88 -16.80 -7.62
N LEU A 64 -3.99 -16.11 -6.49
CA LEU A 64 -4.80 -14.91 -6.34
C LEU A 64 -4.50 -13.88 -7.44
N GLU A 65 -3.22 -13.64 -7.74
CA GLU A 65 -2.78 -12.66 -8.72
C GLU A 65 -3.34 -12.95 -10.12
N VAL A 66 -3.43 -14.23 -10.50
CA VAL A 66 -3.98 -14.67 -11.79
C VAL A 66 -5.49 -14.48 -11.81
N ILE A 67 -6.20 -14.89 -10.76
CA ILE A 67 -7.65 -14.70 -10.66
C ILE A 67 -7.98 -13.21 -10.73
N CYS A 68 -7.25 -12.38 -9.98
CA CYS A 68 -7.38 -10.92 -10.01
C CYS A 68 -7.14 -10.35 -11.41
N ALA A 69 -6.09 -10.81 -12.10
CA ALA A 69 -5.76 -10.32 -13.44
C ALA A 69 -6.86 -10.67 -14.47
N ILE A 70 -7.50 -11.83 -14.34
CA ILE A 70 -8.63 -12.24 -15.18
C ILE A 70 -9.90 -11.44 -14.85
N LEU A 71 -10.14 -11.11 -13.59
CA LEU A 71 -11.31 -10.32 -13.18
C LEU A 71 -11.13 -8.81 -13.40
N GLN A 72 -9.89 -8.33 -13.48
CA GLN A 72 -9.56 -6.91 -13.63
C GLN A 72 -10.32 -6.19 -14.77
N PRO A 73 -10.39 -6.69 -16.01
CA PRO A 73 -11.12 -5.98 -17.08
C PRO A 73 -12.60 -5.80 -16.77
N ILE A 74 -13.21 -6.70 -16.00
CA ILE A 74 -14.62 -6.61 -15.60
C ILE A 74 -14.79 -5.60 -14.47
N LEU A 75 -13.87 -5.60 -13.51
CA LEU A 75 -13.84 -4.60 -12.44
C LEU A 75 -13.61 -3.18 -13.00
N ASP A 76 -12.67 -3.02 -13.92
CA ASP A 76 -12.41 -1.75 -14.61
C ASP A 76 -13.65 -1.32 -15.43
N SER A 77 -14.30 -2.28 -16.10
CA SER A 77 -15.53 -2.01 -16.83
C SER A 77 -16.63 -1.51 -15.89
N LEU A 78 -16.80 -2.14 -14.72
CA LEU A 78 -17.79 -1.76 -13.70
C LEU A 78 -17.66 -0.29 -13.29
N GLY A 79 -16.44 0.23 -13.20
CA GLY A 79 -16.18 1.65 -12.92
C GLY A 79 -16.69 2.60 -13.99
N LEU A 80 -16.88 2.13 -15.24
CA LEU A 80 -17.23 2.96 -16.40
C LEU A 80 -18.62 2.68 -16.98
N LEU A 81 -19.29 1.58 -16.58
CA LEU A 81 -20.59 1.19 -17.11
C LEU A 81 -21.65 2.28 -16.92
N ILE A 82 -22.43 2.55 -17.97
CA ILE A 82 -23.64 3.39 -17.92
C ILE A 82 -24.88 2.54 -17.60
N SER A 83 -24.97 1.33 -18.17
CA SER A 83 -26.14 0.45 -17.99
C SER A 83 -26.23 -0.10 -16.56
N GLY A 84 -27.32 0.23 -15.87
CA GLY A 84 -27.64 -0.30 -14.54
C GLY A 84 -27.84 -1.82 -14.54
N GLU A 85 -28.54 -2.36 -15.54
CA GLU A 85 -28.78 -3.80 -15.67
C GLU A 85 -27.47 -4.59 -15.76
N LEU A 86 -26.54 -4.12 -16.60
CA LEU A 86 -25.24 -4.80 -16.75
C LEU A 86 -24.38 -4.66 -15.49
N LYS A 87 -24.47 -3.52 -14.79
CA LYS A 87 -23.80 -3.30 -13.50
C LYS A 87 -24.31 -4.29 -12.45
N GLU A 88 -25.62 -4.40 -12.28
CA GLU A 88 -26.25 -5.33 -11.35
C GLU A 88 -25.87 -6.77 -11.70
N ARG A 89 -25.92 -7.14 -12.99
CA ARG A 89 -25.53 -8.49 -13.43
C ARG A 89 -24.08 -8.83 -13.12
N VAL A 90 -23.15 -7.90 -13.32
CA VAL A 90 -21.74 -8.09 -12.98
C VAL A 90 -21.58 -8.35 -11.48
N ILE A 91 -22.25 -7.56 -10.64
CA ILE A 91 -22.17 -7.72 -9.19
C ILE A 91 -22.77 -9.07 -8.79
N GLU A 92 -24.00 -9.35 -9.17
CA GLU A 92 -24.76 -10.53 -8.73
C GLU A 92 -24.22 -11.86 -9.28
N LYS A 93 -23.69 -11.88 -10.51
CA LYS A 93 -23.26 -13.14 -11.17
C LYS A 93 -21.78 -13.40 -11.08
N ILE A 94 -20.97 -12.38 -10.86
CA ILE A 94 -19.52 -12.53 -10.79
C ILE A 94 -19.05 -12.33 -9.36
N PHE A 95 -19.20 -11.12 -8.82
CA PHE A 95 -18.54 -10.77 -7.56
C PHE A 95 -19.22 -11.35 -6.33
N THR A 96 -20.55 -11.32 -6.25
CA THR A 96 -21.30 -11.93 -5.15
C THR A 96 -20.97 -13.42 -4.97
N PRO A 97 -21.13 -14.29 -5.99
CA PRO A 97 -20.85 -15.72 -5.83
C PRO A 97 -19.36 -15.99 -5.61
N LEU A 98 -18.46 -15.18 -6.16
CA LEU A 98 -17.03 -15.33 -5.91
C LEU A 98 -16.70 -15.05 -4.44
N MET A 99 -17.23 -13.97 -3.87
CA MET A 99 -16.96 -13.59 -2.49
C MET A 99 -17.67 -14.50 -1.47
N GLU A 100 -18.91 -14.91 -1.74
CA GLU A 100 -19.67 -15.77 -0.82
C GLU A 100 -19.11 -17.20 -0.75
N ASN A 101 -18.59 -17.72 -1.85
CA ASN A 101 -18.04 -19.08 -1.91
C ASN A 101 -16.60 -19.17 -1.41
N ASN A 102 -15.84 -18.07 -1.44
CA ASN A 102 -14.42 -18.02 -1.08
C ASN A 102 -14.20 -17.18 0.19
N LYS A 103 -15.05 -17.41 1.20
CA LYS A 103 -14.86 -16.78 2.50
C LYS A 103 -13.50 -17.17 3.05
N THR A 104 -12.73 -16.17 3.48
CA THR A 104 -11.46 -16.40 4.15
C THR A 104 -11.75 -17.17 5.45
N GLU A 105 -11.43 -18.46 5.46
CA GLU A 105 -11.54 -19.28 6.67
C GLU A 105 -10.52 -18.77 7.71
N VAL A 106 -10.92 -18.78 8.99
CA VAL A 106 -9.98 -18.52 10.08
C VAL A 106 -9.15 -19.78 10.24
N ASP A 107 -7.84 -19.69 10.00
CA ASP A 107 -6.89 -20.75 10.34
C ASP A 107 -7.05 -21.11 11.82
N GLY A 108 -7.78 -22.19 12.14
CA GLY A 108 -7.80 -22.78 13.48
C GLY A 108 -9.14 -23.01 14.20
N SER A 109 -10.28 -23.23 13.54
CA SER A 109 -11.43 -23.81 14.25
C SER A 109 -12.18 -24.89 13.46
N SER A 110 -11.91 -26.13 13.85
CA SER A 110 -12.65 -27.37 13.64
C SER A 110 -14.17 -27.23 13.85
N THR A 111 -14.89 -26.62 12.91
CA THR A 111 -16.33 -26.34 13.01
C THR A 111 -17.15 -27.06 11.94
N ASP A 112 -16.54 -27.99 11.19
CA ASP A 112 -17.22 -28.70 10.10
C ASP A 112 -18.03 -29.93 10.57
N GLU A 113 -17.79 -30.47 11.76
CA GLU A 113 -18.55 -31.64 12.25
C GLU A 113 -19.87 -31.25 12.93
N GLU A 114 -19.94 -30.14 13.69
CA GLU A 114 -21.16 -29.76 14.42
C GLU A 114 -22.24 -29.06 13.55
N GLU A 115 -21.88 -28.43 12.43
CA GLU A 115 -22.87 -27.85 11.51
C GLU A 115 -23.52 -28.89 10.59
N MET A 116 -22.82 -29.99 10.29
CA MET A 116 -23.33 -31.09 9.47
C MET A 116 -24.49 -31.84 10.17
N GLU A 117 -24.40 -32.05 11.49
CA GLU A 117 -25.48 -32.69 12.27
C GLU A 117 -26.75 -31.83 12.37
N LYS A 118 -26.61 -30.50 12.39
CA LYS A 118 -27.78 -29.59 12.42
C LYS A 118 -28.50 -29.52 11.08
N ARG A 119 -27.81 -29.73 9.96
CA ARG A 119 -28.41 -29.71 8.60
C ARG A 119 -29.22 -30.97 8.29
N GLU A 120 -28.85 -32.14 8.84
CA GLU A 120 -29.64 -33.36 8.70
C GLU A 120 -31.07 -33.23 9.27
N LYS A 121 -31.26 -32.41 10.31
CA LYS A 121 -32.57 -32.16 10.93
C LYS A 121 -33.52 -31.29 10.07
N TYR A 122 -32.99 -30.48 9.15
CA TYR A 122 -33.77 -29.54 8.33
C TYR A 122 -34.20 -30.08 6.95
N HIS A 123 -33.70 -31.25 6.53
CA HIS A 123 -34.07 -31.89 5.26
C HIS A 123 -35.54 -32.37 5.17
N ARG A 124 -36.34 -32.18 6.22
CA ARG A 124 -37.80 -32.45 6.18
C ARG A 124 -38.65 -31.30 5.65
N LEU A 125 -38.08 -30.12 5.42
CA LEU A 125 -38.86 -28.89 5.18
C LEU A 125 -38.80 -28.32 3.76
N VAL A 126 -37.90 -28.79 2.89
CA VAL A 126 -37.85 -28.35 1.50
C VAL A 126 -38.66 -29.33 0.66
N ASP A 127 -39.89 -28.92 0.33
CA ASP A 127 -40.83 -29.57 -0.61
C ASP A 127 -41.67 -30.76 -0.08
N GLY A 128 -42.20 -30.63 1.15
CA GLY A 128 -43.29 -31.51 1.63
C GLY A 128 -43.01 -33.02 1.58
N GLY A 129 -41.74 -33.43 1.51
CA GLY A 129 -41.32 -34.84 1.48
C GLY A 129 -41.59 -35.60 0.17
N LYS A 130 -41.91 -34.94 -0.95
CA LYS A 130 -42.28 -35.66 -2.20
C LYS A 130 -41.13 -36.00 -3.15
N MET A 131 -39.97 -35.38 -3.01
CA MET A 131 -38.80 -35.72 -3.83
C MET A 131 -37.89 -36.73 -3.13
N HIS A 132 -37.35 -37.66 -3.92
CA HIS A 132 -36.40 -38.65 -3.42
C HIS A 132 -35.11 -37.93 -2.93
N PRO A 133 -34.57 -38.24 -1.74
CA PRO A 133 -33.42 -37.53 -1.16
C PRO A 133 -32.18 -37.46 -2.06
N ARG A 134 -31.98 -38.45 -2.94
CA ARG A 134 -30.91 -38.42 -3.96
C ARG A 134 -31.12 -37.30 -4.97
N THR A 135 -32.33 -37.15 -5.48
CA THR A 135 -32.70 -36.09 -6.42
C THR A 135 -32.68 -34.72 -5.75
N GLN A 136 -33.11 -34.62 -4.48
CA GLN A 136 -32.97 -33.39 -3.71
C GLN A 136 -31.50 -32.99 -3.52
N ARG A 137 -30.61 -33.93 -3.17
CA ARG A 137 -29.16 -33.67 -3.08
C ARG A 137 -28.56 -33.31 -4.43
N GLU A 138 -29.03 -33.90 -5.51
CA GLU A 138 -28.54 -33.60 -6.85
C GLU A 138 -29.00 -32.22 -7.33
N ILE A 139 -30.27 -31.87 -7.09
CA ILE A 139 -30.81 -30.52 -7.31
C ILE A 139 -30.12 -29.50 -6.42
N GLU A 140 -29.87 -29.82 -5.15
CA GLU A 140 -29.15 -28.94 -4.22
C GLU A 140 -27.68 -28.78 -4.61
N LYS A 141 -27.02 -29.83 -5.12
CA LYS A 141 -25.68 -29.75 -5.73
C LYS A 141 -25.67 -28.95 -7.02
N MET A 142 -26.74 -29.02 -7.83
CA MET A 142 -26.89 -28.19 -9.04
C MET A 142 -27.17 -26.73 -8.71
N LEU A 143 -27.97 -26.44 -7.68
CA LEU A 143 -28.31 -25.10 -7.21
C LEU A 143 -27.17 -24.44 -6.42
N LYS A 144 -26.38 -25.23 -5.66
CA LYS A 144 -25.21 -24.79 -4.90
C LYS A 144 -23.91 -25.21 -5.60
N ARG A 145 -23.77 -24.94 -6.90
CA ARG A 145 -22.44 -25.00 -7.54
C ARG A 145 -21.58 -23.90 -6.91
N LYS A 146 -20.86 -24.25 -5.85
CA LYS A 146 -19.89 -23.35 -5.23
C LYS A 146 -18.68 -23.27 -6.14
N TYR A 147 -18.35 -22.06 -6.59
CA TYR A 147 -17.12 -21.80 -7.32
C TYR A 147 -16.02 -21.49 -6.31
N ILE A 148 -15.22 -22.50 -6.00
CA ILE A 148 -14.22 -22.45 -4.94
C ILE A 148 -12.84 -22.29 -5.57
N PHE A 149 -12.21 -21.17 -5.27
CA PHE A 149 -10.84 -20.83 -5.55
C PHE A 149 -10.07 -20.79 -4.23
N PRO A 150 -9.35 -21.86 -3.86
CA PRO A 150 -8.69 -21.96 -2.55
C PRO A 150 -7.74 -20.81 -2.25
N CYS A 151 -7.13 -20.23 -3.29
CA CYS A 151 -6.20 -19.11 -3.15
C CYS A 151 -6.89 -17.73 -3.16
N PHE A 152 -8.21 -17.64 -3.32
CA PHE A 152 -8.91 -16.37 -3.42
C PHE A 152 -9.21 -15.78 -2.04
N ASN A 153 -8.47 -14.73 -1.66
CA ASN A 153 -8.70 -14.00 -0.41
C ASN A 153 -9.51 -12.73 -0.67
N ASN A 154 -10.75 -12.72 -0.18
CA ASN A 154 -11.69 -11.60 -0.36
C ASN A 154 -11.13 -10.24 0.09
N LEU A 155 -10.35 -10.21 1.16
CA LEU A 155 -9.85 -8.96 1.75
C LEU A 155 -8.68 -8.39 0.98
N ILE A 156 -7.76 -9.26 0.57
CA ILE A 156 -6.65 -8.86 -0.28
C ILE A 156 -7.21 -8.35 -1.60
N TYR A 157 -8.23 -9.02 -2.15
CA TYR A 157 -8.90 -8.59 -3.37
C TYR A 157 -9.59 -7.22 -3.21
N ALA A 158 -10.44 -7.10 -2.18
CA ALA A 158 -11.20 -5.88 -1.93
C ALA A 158 -10.28 -4.68 -1.65
N GLN A 159 -9.22 -4.87 -0.87
CA GLN A 159 -8.28 -3.79 -0.53
C GLN A 159 -7.41 -3.37 -1.71
N ASN A 160 -6.84 -4.31 -2.45
CA ASN A 160 -5.82 -4.01 -3.47
C ASN A 160 -6.41 -3.62 -4.82
N TYR A 161 -7.64 -4.07 -5.12
CA TYR A 161 -8.26 -3.90 -6.43
C TYR A 161 -9.52 -3.06 -6.36
N ILE A 162 -10.49 -3.43 -5.51
CA ILE A 162 -11.79 -2.73 -5.45
C ILE A 162 -11.65 -1.35 -4.83
N LEU A 163 -11.12 -1.25 -3.62
CA LEU A 163 -10.93 0.03 -2.92
C LEU A 163 -9.96 0.92 -3.68
N LYS A 164 -8.89 0.33 -4.24
CA LYS A 164 -7.93 1.06 -5.06
C LYS A 164 -8.63 1.73 -6.25
N LEU A 165 -9.45 0.98 -6.99
CA LEU A 165 -10.24 1.53 -8.10
C LEU A 165 -11.25 2.57 -7.61
N ALA A 166 -12.00 2.28 -6.54
CA ALA A 166 -12.98 3.20 -5.96
C ALA A 166 -12.36 4.53 -5.49
N SER A 167 -11.10 4.50 -5.04
CA SER A 167 -10.34 5.68 -4.58
C SER A 167 -9.67 6.48 -5.70
N GLU A 168 -9.69 5.98 -6.94
CA GLU A 168 -9.01 6.62 -8.06
C GLU A 168 -9.72 7.94 -8.42
N THR A 169 -9.01 9.07 -8.43
CA THR A 169 -9.59 10.39 -8.71
C THR A 169 -9.80 10.66 -10.20
N ASP A 170 -9.33 9.76 -11.07
CA ASP A 170 -9.38 9.92 -12.51
C ASP A 170 -10.74 9.48 -13.08
N THR A 171 -11.50 10.44 -13.61
CA THR A 171 -12.81 10.22 -14.22
C THR A 171 -12.77 9.35 -15.46
N SER A 172 -11.59 9.18 -16.07
CA SER A 172 -11.42 8.28 -17.22
C SER A 172 -11.42 6.80 -16.83
N LYS A 173 -11.21 6.49 -15.55
CA LYS A 173 -11.18 5.12 -15.01
C LYS A 173 -12.42 4.78 -14.18
N VAL A 174 -12.99 5.75 -13.49
CA VAL A 174 -14.19 5.55 -12.67
C VAL A 174 -15.11 6.76 -12.79
N LYS A 175 -16.39 6.51 -13.06
CA LYS A 175 -17.44 7.52 -12.98
C LYS A 175 -17.93 7.67 -11.55
N GLU A 176 -18.23 8.89 -11.13
CA GLU A 176 -18.73 9.19 -9.78
C GLU A 176 -19.98 8.37 -9.41
N GLU A 177 -20.92 8.21 -10.36
CA GLU A 177 -22.14 7.40 -10.21
C GLU A 177 -21.89 5.90 -9.96
N ASN A 178 -20.68 5.42 -10.28
CA ASN A 178 -20.29 4.02 -10.12
C ASN A 178 -19.45 3.78 -8.86
N ARG A 179 -18.93 4.84 -8.22
CA ARG A 179 -18.12 4.72 -7.00
C ARG A 179 -18.87 4.07 -5.86
N GLU A 180 -20.14 4.45 -5.68
CA GLU A 180 -20.98 3.90 -4.62
C GLU A 180 -21.13 2.37 -4.77
N ALA A 181 -21.31 1.87 -6.00
CA ALA A 181 -21.38 0.44 -6.25
C ALA A 181 -20.06 -0.28 -5.90
N LEU A 182 -18.92 0.33 -6.17
CA LEU A 182 -17.60 -0.20 -5.78
C LEU A 182 -17.39 -0.19 -4.26
N TYR A 183 -17.85 0.87 -3.56
CA TYR A 183 -17.81 0.92 -2.10
C TYR A 183 -18.73 -0.12 -1.47
N ASN A 184 -19.95 -0.28 -1.98
CA ASN A 184 -20.87 -1.33 -1.53
C ASN A 184 -20.26 -2.72 -1.71
N LEU A 185 -19.54 -2.95 -2.82
CA LEU A 185 -18.85 -4.20 -3.05
C LEU A 185 -17.68 -4.44 -2.09
N TYR A 186 -16.93 -3.38 -1.76
CA TYR A 186 -15.89 -3.42 -0.72
C TYR A 186 -16.47 -3.72 0.67
N GLU A 187 -17.56 -3.04 1.04
CA GLU A 187 -18.25 -3.27 2.32
C GLU A 187 -18.83 -4.69 2.38
N PHE A 188 -19.40 -5.18 1.29
CA PHE A 188 -19.90 -6.55 1.19
C PHE A 188 -18.78 -7.58 1.44
N ALA A 189 -17.60 -7.37 0.85
CA ALA A 189 -16.44 -8.23 1.11
C ALA A 189 -16.02 -8.22 2.59
N HIS A 190 -16.12 -7.09 3.29
CA HIS A 190 -15.87 -6.98 4.73
C HIS A 190 -16.96 -7.61 5.60
N GLN A 191 -18.22 -7.51 5.22
CA GLN A 191 -19.34 -8.10 5.97
C GLN A 191 -19.31 -9.63 5.95
N LEU A 192 -18.76 -10.23 4.90
CA LEU A 192 -18.62 -11.67 4.76
C LEU A 192 -17.51 -12.28 5.64
N GLU A 193 -16.71 -11.45 6.33
CA GLU A 193 -15.73 -11.94 7.29
C GLU A 193 -16.39 -12.66 8.48
N PRO A 194 -15.80 -13.77 8.95
CA PRO A 194 -16.13 -14.29 10.26
C PRO A 194 -15.74 -13.23 11.31
N LYS A 195 -16.73 -12.77 12.10
CA LYS A 195 -16.45 -11.88 13.24
C LYS A 195 -15.42 -12.60 14.14
N PRO A 196 -14.32 -11.94 14.51
CA PRO A 196 -13.29 -12.59 15.32
C PRO A 196 -13.91 -13.05 16.64
N SER A 197 -13.66 -14.30 17.03
CA SER A 197 -14.26 -14.93 18.22
C SER A 197 -13.76 -14.34 19.56
N LYS A 198 -12.69 -13.54 19.48
CA LYS A 198 -12.14 -12.70 20.54
C LYS A 198 -11.88 -11.31 19.94
N GLU A 199 -11.80 -10.26 20.76
CA GLU A 199 -11.29 -8.93 20.35
C GLU A 199 -9.78 -8.97 20.04
N ASP A 200 -9.34 -9.98 19.30
CA ASP A 200 -8.03 -9.96 18.69
C ASP A 200 -8.16 -9.15 17.40
N LEU A 201 -7.29 -8.15 17.28
CA LEU A 201 -7.27 -7.22 16.17
C LEU A 201 -7.33 -7.99 14.84
N THR A 202 -8.25 -7.59 13.95
CA THR A 202 -8.38 -8.22 12.63
C THR A 202 -7.05 -8.11 11.86
N PHE A 203 -6.79 -8.98 10.89
CA PHE A 203 -5.54 -8.94 10.11
C PHE A 203 -5.29 -7.56 9.48
N SER A 204 -6.36 -6.88 9.03
CA SER A 204 -6.32 -5.50 8.55
C SER A 204 -5.92 -4.51 9.65
N GLN A 205 -6.44 -4.66 10.88
CA GLN A 205 -6.03 -3.87 12.05
C GLN A 205 -4.59 -4.18 12.50
N ILE A 206 -4.14 -5.44 12.40
CA ILE A 206 -2.75 -5.85 12.67
C ILE A 206 -1.80 -5.21 11.64
N GLN A 207 -2.15 -5.21 10.36
CA GLN A 207 -1.36 -4.51 9.33
C GLN A 207 -1.33 -2.99 9.58
N LEU A 208 -2.45 -2.40 9.99
CA LEU A 208 -2.54 -0.98 10.36
C LEU A 208 -1.66 -0.65 11.56
N ILE A 209 -1.67 -1.50 12.59
CA ILE A 209 -0.81 -1.39 13.78
C ILE A 209 0.65 -1.58 13.40
N ASN A 210 0.99 -2.56 12.57
CA ASN A 210 2.35 -2.78 12.10
C ASN A 210 2.87 -1.58 11.29
N LYS A 211 2.01 -0.98 10.45
CA LYS A 211 2.31 0.25 9.70
C LYS A 211 2.46 1.45 10.65
N ALA A 212 1.59 1.59 11.64
CA ALA A 212 1.68 2.63 12.67
C ALA A 212 2.96 2.48 13.53
N ASN A 213 3.30 1.25 13.93
CA ASN A 213 4.52 0.92 14.67
C ASN A 213 5.79 1.19 13.85
N SER A 214 5.76 0.96 12.54
CA SER A 214 6.82 1.38 11.62
C SER A 214 7.01 2.91 11.58
N PHE A 215 5.91 3.67 11.60
CA PHE A 215 5.98 5.13 11.71
C PHE A 215 6.50 5.61 13.06
N VAL A 216 6.11 4.96 14.16
CA VAL A 216 6.59 5.28 15.52
C VAL A 216 8.09 4.98 15.63
N THR A 217 8.54 3.82 15.16
CA THR A 217 9.97 3.44 15.15
C THR A 217 10.78 4.36 14.25
N MET A 218 10.28 4.77 13.08
CA MET A 218 10.93 5.80 12.26
C MET A 218 11.02 7.17 12.97
N LYS A 219 9.96 7.60 13.67
CA LYS A 219 10.01 8.82 14.48
C LYS A 219 11.00 8.70 15.64
N MET A 220 11.06 7.55 16.30
CA MET A 220 12.03 7.31 17.37
C MET A 220 13.46 7.32 16.84
N LYS A 221 13.73 6.64 15.73
CA LYS A 221 15.04 6.64 15.05
C LYS A 221 15.45 8.04 14.60
N LYS A 222 14.51 8.86 14.11
CA LYS A 222 14.76 10.28 13.78
C LYS A 222 15.10 11.10 15.03
N ARG A 223 14.41 10.87 16.16
CA ARG A 223 14.71 11.54 17.44
C ARG A 223 16.07 11.11 18.01
N GLU A 224 16.43 9.84 17.86
CA GLU A 224 17.73 9.29 18.27
C GLU A 224 18.87 9.91 17.45
N ASN A 225 18.73 9.97 16.12
CA ASN A 225 19.70 10.65 15.26
C ASN A 225 19.88 12.13 15.62
N ILE A 226 18.79 12.85 15.93
CA ILE A 226 18.87 14.26 16.38
C ILE A 226 19.60 14.36 17.74
N ARG A 227 19.38 13.43 18.66
CA ARG A 227 20.10 13.41 19.95
C ARG A 227 21.59 13.12 19.76
N LYS A 228 21.93 12.16 18.90
CA LYS A 228 23.32 11.83 18.55
C LYS A 228 24.03 13.02 17.92
N GLN A 229 23.42 13.67 16.92
CA GLN A 229 23.95 14.90 16.33
C GLN A 229 24.15 16.04 17.35
N LYS A 230 23.26 16.18 18.34
CA LYS A 230 23.42 17.16 19.42
C LYS A 230 24.54 16.79 20.40
N GLN A 231 24.79 15.51 20.65
CA GLN A 231 25.93 15.06 21.44
C GLN A 231 27.23 15.31 20.68
N ASP A 232 27.30 14.91 19.40
CA ASP A 232 28.46 15.13 18.54
C ASP A 232 28.80 16.63 18.45
N ALA A 233 27.80 17.50 18.29
CA ALA A 233 28.00 18.95 18.30
C ALA A 233 28.53 19.49 19.64
N LYS A 234 28.09 18.93 20.78
CA LYS A 234 28.61 19.30 22.11
C LYS A 234 30.05 18.82 22.30
N GLU A 235 30.39 17.63 21.82
CA GLU A 235 31.75 17.10 21.87
C GLU A 235 32.70 17.92 21.00
N ILE A 236 32.29 18.27 19.79
CA ILE A 236 33.04 19.18 18.91
C ILE A 236 33.26 20.54 19.60
N LEU A 237 32.25 21.08 20.27
CA LEU A 237 32.38 22.35 21.00
C LEU A 237 33.34 22.24 22.19
N LYS A 238 33.33 21.11 22.93
CA LYS A 238 34.27 20.84 24.01
C LYS A 238 35.70 20.70 23.48
N MET A 239 35.89 19.94 22.41
CA MET A 239 37.19 19.79 21.74
C MET A 239 37.72 21.14 21.27
N LYS A 240 36.87 22.00 20.69
CA LYS A 240 37.26 23.37 20.29
C LYS A 240 37.68 24.22 21.49
N LYS A 241 36.99 24.13 22.63
CA LYS A 241 37.39 24.84 23.86
C LYS A 241 38.72 24.35 24.42
N ILE A 242 38.97 23.04 24.40
CA ILE A 242 40.25 22.45 24.84
C ILE A 242 41.38 22.87 23.90
N ALA A 243 41.17 22.82 22.59
CA ALA A 243 42.15 23.29 21.61
C ALA A 243 42.47 24.78 21.78
N GLN A 244 41.44 25.61 22.02
CA GLN A 244 41.61 27.04 22.28
C GLN A 244 42.35 27.29 23.59
N SER A 245 42.06 26.56 24.67
CA SER A 245 42.80 26.70 25.93
C SER A 245 44.25 26.26 25.78
N GLN A 246 44.52 25.19 25.04
CA GLN A 246 45.89 24.75 24.73
C GLN A 246 46.65 25.78 23.89
N MET A 247 46.00 26.43 22.93
CA MET A 247 46.62 27.53 22.18
C MET A 247 46.94 28.73 23.07
N VAL A 248 46.03 29.11 23.98
CA VAL A 248 46.28 30.22 24.93
C VAL A 248 47.40 29.86 25.90
N GLN A 249 47.46 28.62 26.39
CA GLN A 249 48.57 28.14 27.22
C GLN A 249 49.90 28.18 26.47
N LYS A 250 49.96 27.68 25.23
CA LYS A 250 51.15 27.78 24.39
C LYS A 250 51.56 29.22 24.10
N GLN A 251 50.60 30.12 23.86
CA GLN A 251 50.90 31.54 23.66
C GLN A 251 51.44 32.19 24.94
N ALA A 252 50.93 31.79 26.11
CA ALA A 252 51.42 32.26 27.40
C ALA A 252 52.83 31.71 27.71
N GLU A 253 53.12 30.46 27.37
CA GLU A 253 54.47 29.87 27.45
C GLU A 253 55.45 30.60 26.54
N ILE A 254 55.08 30.84 25.27
CA ILE A 254 55.89 31.61 24.32
C ILE A 254 56.15 33.03 24.85
N ASN A 255 55.13 33.71 25.37
CA ASN A 255 55.30 35.05 25.92
C ASN A 255 56.16 35.06 27.20
N LYS A 256 56.13 33.98 27.98
CA LYS A 256 56.97 33.81 29.16
C LYS A 256 58.43 33.58 28.75
N GLU A 257 58.68 32.74 27.76
CA GLU A 257 60.02 32.54 27.18
C GLU A 257 60.57 33.83 26.54
N ILE A 258 59.72 34.63 25.88
CA ILE A 258 60.09 35.95 25.33
C ILE A 258 60.45 36.94 26.45
N ASN A 259 59.71 36.96 27.56
CA ASN A 259 60.02 37.84 28.69
C ASN A 259 61.26 37.38 29.47
N GLU A 260 61.45 36.07 29.67
CA GLU A 260 62.65 35.53 30.31
C GLU A 260 63.92 35.76 29.45
N SER A 261 63.80 35.76 28.12
CA SER A 261 64.89 36.16 27.21
C SER A 261 65.09 37.68 27.08
N ALA A 262 64.09 38.49 27.47
CA ALA A 262 64.24 39.94 27.59
C ALA A 262 64.95 40.35 28.88
N ASP A 263 64.76 39.62 29.99
CA ASP A 263 65.47 39.86 31.25
C ASP A 263 66.96 39.48 31.18
N ASP A 264 67.34 38.50 30.35
CA ASP A 264 68.75 38.17 30.08
C ASP A 264 69.46 39.19 29.15
N SER A 265 68.70 40.04 28.45
CA SER A 265 69.25 41.11 27.59
C SER A 265 69.22 42.51 28.24
N ALA A 266 68.54 42.68 29.38
CA ALA A 266 68.55 43.92 30.17
C ALA A 266 69.81 44.11 31.04
N ALA A 267 70.67 43.08 31.14
CA ALA A 267 71.93 43.17 31.88
C ALA A 267 73.10 43.78 31.08
N ASN A 268 72.90 44.18 29.80
CA ASN A 268 74.01 44.71 29.02
C ASN A 268 73.58 45.66 27.88
N ALA A 269 73.27 46.93 28.20
CA ALA A 269 73.64 48.07 27.35
C ALA A 269 73.41 49.43 28.05
N PRO A 270 74.28 50.43 27.79
CA PRO A 270 74.43 51.63 28.60
C PRO A 270 73.47 52.77 28.21
N ALA A 271 73.36 53.71 29.16
CA ALA A 271 72.70 55.00 29.00
C ALA A 271 73.24 55.79 27.80
N ALA A 272 72.34 56.28 26.95
CA ALA A 272 72.60 57.42 26.08
C ALA A 272 71.33 58.23 25.82
N ASP A 273 71.57 59.52 25.78
CA ASP A 273 70.65 60.64 25.89
C ASP A 273 70.09 61.08 24.52
N SER A 274 69.08 61.95 24.58
CA SER A 274 68.68 62.96 23.58
C SER A 274 67.66 62.66 22.45
N LYS A 275 66.54 63.40 22.57
CA LYS A 275 65.93 64.34 21.61
C LYS A 275 65.29 63.87 20.27
N LYS A 276 64.03 64.35 20.13
CA LYS A 276 63.39 65.06 18.99
C LYS A 276 62.67 64.28 17.86
N ALA A 277 61.65 65.00 17.34
CA ALA A 277 60.84 64.84 16.12
C ALA A 277 59.71 63.79 16.22
N GLU A 278 58.42 64.12 16.28
CA GLU A 278 57.58 64.99 15.41
C GLU A 278 57.34 64.42 14.00
N GLU A 279 56.07 64.43 13.60
CA GLU A 279 55.50 64.28 12.25
C GLU A 279 55.14 62.88 11.67
N SER A 280 53.84 62.59 11.75
CA SER A 280 52.91 62.66 10.60
C SER A 280 52.41 61.38 9.88
N LYS A 281 51.08 61.42 9.65
CA LYS A 281 50.33 61.05 8.44
C LYS A 281 49.86 59.59 8.21
N THR A 282 48.52 59.43 8.36
CA THR A 282 47.51 58.98 7.35
C THR A 282 47.78 57.69 6.56
N LYS A 283 46.87 56.72 6.35
CA LYS A 283 45.45 56.74 5.91
C LYS A 283 45.00 55.25 5.93
N ALA A 284 43.84 54.89 6.50
CA ALA A 284 42.56 54.60 5.80
C ALA A 284 42.56 53.22 5.07
N ILE A 285 41.55 52.33 5.10
CA ILE A 285 40.17 52.46 4.60
C ILE A 285 39.39 51.14 4.86
N HIS A 286 38.07 51.28 5.11
CA HIS A 286 36.90 50.38 4.93
C HIS A 286 36.91 48.91 5.42
N ASP A 287 36.01 48.44 6.30
CA ASP A 287 34.52 48.42 6.24
C ASP A 287 33.97 47.29 5.34
N LYS A 288 33.37 46.26 5.94
CA LYS A 288 32.00 45.77 5.66
C LYS A 288 31.74 44.32 6.12
N LYS A 289 30.60 44.21 6.81
CA LYS A 289 29.74 43.03 7.07
C LYS A 289 29.64 42.06 5.88
N PRO A 290 29.22 40.81 6.12
CA PRO A 290 27.91 40.46 5.57
C PRO A 290 27.03 39.63 6.52
N ALA A 291 25.72 39.84 6.37
CA ALA A 291 24.67 39.05 6.98
C ALA A 291 23.78 38.42 5.89
N SER A 292 23.39 37.17 6.15
CA SER A 292 22.21 36.41 5.67
C SER A 292 22.20 35.85 4.24
N PRO A 293 21.88 34.54 4.08
CA PRO A 293 21.48 33.94 2.81
C PRO A 293 19.94 33.89 2.67
N VAL A 294 19.47 34.12 1.44
CA VAL A 294 18.07 33.93 1.02
C VAL A 294 17.89 32.48 0.53
N LYS A 295 16.76 31.91 0.91
CA LYS A 295 16.26 30.57 0.54
C LYS A 295 15.88 30.50 -0.94
N GLN A 296 16.06 29.31 -1.53
CA GLN A 296 15.23 28.80 -2.63
C GLN A 296 14.26 27.77 -2.06
#